data_AF-A0A7S0AL36-F1
#
_entry.id   AF-A0A7S0AL36-F1
#
_cell.length_a   1.000
_cell.length_b   1.000
_cell.length_c   1.000
_cell.angle_alpha   90.00
_cell.angle_beta   90.00
_cell.angle_gamma   90.00
#
_symmetry.space_group_name_H-M   'P 1'
#
loop_
_entity.id
_entity.type
_entity.pdbx_description
1 polymer ?
#
loop_
_entity_poly.entity_id
_entity_poly.type
_entity_poly.pdbx_seq_one_letter_code
_entity_poly.pdbx_strand_id
1 'polypeptide(L)'
;MATKTAMSPEEQLDDLQRRFQLLEGERKATYETAKLNIQQNKEIIGQMKEENKTLRNSIAHLRNEKPQSTEKQLEKTMSDVQILQRKVDVLRAENTKKRATFDQLDKKVRELSSGAKMHSSEASPEMRQIRVLENRLDKAMIKYNEAQSIRKTYEAIVKRLKEERIGFDGQLAAIERTLKAKERDYEELLLLSHDAYHAKEMAQAELHRFEQGVMEERNQRDKEVQEKKVLVEQRVQMNKRLEQREKMLKSQQELDKQGERQKEMTYTSDLNAGISNDYAHEERQKLLDYEEAFHAIKEATGVSDPNEVIQKFLTQEDTQKNLQNLMKENQATIDRLTEDRRRLRLQVEELKFGSEGNVGRRQAIDDFETNLAEAQEKFDRNKGKFERMAKMLIDMKAGIDHLGEKLMPIRLDGEATIEVNDETVEEVLQQCELKISKLLSLTHHLEDPNDRKRMLDEERYEEKLMMKSQSDARIKLADKEEEADNDSEDFDEEMDEDVWHRKQVKYNSERILEEQQTKNRKKNKKAKKDG
;
A
#
# COMPACT_ATOMS: atom_id res chain seq x y z
N MET A 1 129.64 66.38 -155.95
CA MET A 1 128.82 66.06 -157.14
C MET A 1 127.35 66.08 -156.68
N ALA A 2 126.33 65.67 -157.41
CA ALA A 2 125.91 64.26 -157.29
C ALA A 2 126.38 63.63 -155.95
N THR A 3 125.54 63.07 -155.10
CA THR A 3 124.89 61.75 -155.24
C THR A 3 124.90 61.17 -153.82
N LYS A 4 123.83 60.45 -153.43
CA LYS A 4 123.87 59.38 -152.41
C LYS A 4 124.86 59.60 -151.26
N THR A 5 124.47 60.32 -150.21
CA THR A 5 125.30 60.35 -148.99
C THR A 5 124.77 59.29 -148.03
N ALA A 6 125.51 58.19 -147.96
CA ALA A 6 125.29 57.09 -147.03
C ALA A 6 125.41 57.57 -145.58
N MET A 7 124.48 57.17 -144.72
CA MET A 7 124.64 57.28 -143.26
C MET A 7 125.83 56.43 -142.79
N SER A 8 126.53 56.92 -141.78
CA SER A 8 127.69 56.28 -141.14
C SER A 8 127.30 54.97 -140.44
N PRO A 9 128.18 53.94 -140.43
CA PRO A 9 127.91 52.67 -139.75
C PRO A 9 127.60 52.78 -138.25
N GLU A 10 128.14 53.77 -137.52
CA GLU A 10 127.90 53.94 -136.08
C GLU A 10 126.50 54.48 -135.76
N GLU A 11 125.99 55.43 -136.55
CA GLU A 11 124.63 55.95 -136.40
C GLU A 11 123.58 54.89 -136.77
N GLN A 12 123.90 54.00 -137.73
CA GLN A 12 123.05 52.85 -138.04
C GLN A 12 123.00 51.82 -136.90
N LEU A 13 124.07 51.69 -136.09
CA LEU A 13 124.10 50.75 -134.97
C LEU A 13 123.31 51.27 -133.75
N ASP A 14 123.43 52.56 -133.41
CA ASP A 14 122.70 53.15 -132.27
C ASP A 14 121.19 53.21 -132.55
N ASP A 15 120.81 53.53 -133.79
CA ASP A 15 119.40 53.51 -134.22
C ASP A 15 118.83 52.08 -134.19
N LEU A 16 119.65 51.07 -134.52
CA LEU A 16 119.28 49.66 -134.40
C LEU A 16 119.13 49.21 -132.93
N GLN A 17 119.97 49.70 -132.02
CA GLN A 17 119.88 49.41 -130.59
C GLN A 17 118.63 50.04 -129.94
N ARG A 18 118.31 51.30 -130.24
CA ARG A 18 117.07 51.95 -129.78
C ARG A 18 115.83 51.23 -130.31
N ARG A 19 115.86 50.83 -131.57
CA ARG A 19 114.77 50.07 -132.19
C ARG A 19 114.60 48.70 -131.54
N PHE A 20 115.69 48.05 -131.13
CA PHE A 20 115.63 46.79 -130.39
C PHE A 20 115.00 46.94 -129.00
N GLN A 21 115.33 48.00 -128.26
CA GLN A 21 114.74 48.29 -126.94
C GLN A 21 113.24 48.58 -127.02
N LEU A 22 112.79 49.33 -128.04
CA LEU A 22 111.37 49.53 -128.33
C LEU A 22 110.67 48.21 -128.69
N LEU A 23 111.31 47.36 -129.48
CA LEU A 23 110.81 46.02 -129.81
C LEU A 23 110.72 45.10 -128.59
N GLU A 24 111.64 45.20 -127.62
CA GLU A 24 111.53 44.47 -126.35
C GLU A 24 110.38 44.99 -125.47
N GLY A 25 110.16 46.32 -125.46
CA GLY A 25 109.01 46.94 -124.80
C GLY A 25 107.67 46.50 -125.41
N GLU A 26 107.56 46.52 -126.74
CA GLU A 26 106.38 46.05 -127.46
C GLU A 26 106.17 44.54 -127.28
N ARG A 27 107.25 43.74 -127.28
CA ARG A 27 107.18 42.29 -126.99
C ARG A 27 106.70 42.01 -125.57
N LYS A 28 107.09 42.82 -124.58
CA LYS A 28 106.62 42.66 -123.19
C LYS A 28 105.15 43.07 -123.04
N ALA A 29 104.75 44.19 -123.65
CA ALA A 29 103.36 44.65 -123.63
C ALA A 29 102.41 43.66 -124.34
N THR A 30 102.84 43.11 -125.48
CA THR A 30 102.07 42.06 -126.21
C THR A 30 101.98 40.75 -125.42
N TYR A 31 103.03 40.38 -124.68
CA TYR A 31 102.99 39.20 -123.81
C TYR A 31 102.05 39.38 -122.60
N GLU A 32 102.07 40.55 -121.95
CA GLU A 32 101.19 40.85 -120.82
C GLU A 32 99.71 40.93 -121.25
N THR A 33 99.41 41.58 -122.39
CA THR A 33 98.04 41.60 -122.95
C THR A 33 97.58 40.22 -123.42
N ALA A 34 98.45 39.41 -124.04
CA ALA A 34 98.11 38.03 -124.40
C ALA A 34 97.81 37.19 -123.14
N LYS A 35 98.57 37.35 -122.06
CA LYS A 35 98.34 36.63 -120.80
C LYS A 35 97.02 37.05 -120.13
N LEU A 36 96.69 38.34 -120.15
CA LEU A 36 95.40 38.85 -119.64
C LEU A 36 94.22 38.30 -120.46
N ASN A 37 94.33 38.31 -121.79
CA ASN A 37 93.30 37.74 -122.67
C ASN A 37 93.12 36.23 -122.46
N ILE A 38 94.21 35.49 -122.23
CA ILE A 38 94.12 34.05 -121.89
C ILE A 38 93.40 33.84 -120.55
N GLN A 39 93.65 34.70 -119.56
CA GLN A 39 92.99 34.63 -118.26
C GLN A 39 91.48 34.93 -118.39
N GLN A 40 91.12 35.99 -119.12
CA GLN A 40 89.73 36.36 -119.39
C GLN A 40 88.99 35.27 -120.19
N ASN A 41 89.64 34.70 -121.21
CA ASN A 41 89.06 33.60 -121.98
C ASN A 41 88.85 32.34 -121.12
N LYS A 42 89.73 32.06 -120.15
CA LYS A 42 89.53 30.96 -119.20
C LYS A 42 88.34 31.20 -118.27
N GLU A 43 88.13 32.43 -117.79
CA GLU A 43 86.96 32.78 -116.97
C GLU A 43 85.65 32.65 -117.77
N ILE A 44 85.61 33.17 -119.00
CA ILE A 44 84.43 33.06 -119.89
C ILE A 44 84.10 31.60 -120.17
N ILE A 45 85.09 30.75 -120.46
CA ILE A 45 84.88 29.31 -120.65
C ILE A 45 84.36 28.65 -119.36
N GLY A 46 84.81 29.10 -118.19
CA GLY A 46 84.29 28.65 -116.89
C GLY A 46 82.80 28.97 -116.74
N GLN A 47 82.42 30.22 -116.97
CA GLN A 47 81.03 30.67 -116.92
C GLN A 47 80.13 29.89 -117.90
N MET A 48 80.56 29.75 -119.16
CA MET A 48 79.78 29.00 -120.16
C MET A 48 79.62 27.51 -119.82
N LYS A 49 80.58 26.89 -119.12
CA LYS A 49 80.46 25.50 -118.65
C LYS A 49 79.50 25.38 -117.49
N GLU A 50 79.49 26.34 -116.58
CA GLU A 50 78.57 26.38 -115.46
C GLU A 50 77.13 26.62 -115.94
N GLU A 51 76.93 27.55 -116.88
CA GLU A 51 75.65 27.76 -117.57
C GLU A 51 75.19 26.52 -118.34
N ASN A 52 76.10 25.82 -119.05
CA ASN A 52 75.72 24.56 -119.69
C ASN A 52 75.33 23.47 -118.70
N LYS A 53 75.97 23.44 -117.52
CA LYS A 53 75.62 22.48 -116.46
C LYS A 53 74.25 22.81 -115.86
N THR A 54 73.95 24.08 -115.61
CA THR A 54 72.63 24.50 -115.10
C THR A 54 71.54 24.24 -116.13
N LEU A 55 71.75 24.58 -117.41
CA LEU A 55 70.79 24.32 -118.49
C LEU A 55 70.56 22.81 -118.69
N ARG A 56 71.61 21.98 -118.65
CA ARG A 56 71.46 20.52 -118.70
C ARG A 56 70.66 19.98 -117.53
N ASN A 57 70.88 20.52 -116.32
CA ASN A 57 70.11 20.13 -115.14
C ASN A 57 68.64 20.57 -115.26
N SER A 58 68.36 21.79 -115.75
CA SER A 58 67.00 22.27 -115.98
C SER A 58 66.28 21.45 -117.06
N ILE A 59 66.96 21.07 -118.14
CA ILE A 59 66.39 20.19 -119.17
C ILE A 59 66.13 18.79 -118.60
N ALA A 60 67.03 18.24 -117.77
CA ALA A 60 66.80 16.96 -117.10
C ALA A 60 65.59 17.02 -116.15
N HIS A 61 65.40 18.13 -115.45
CA HIS A 61 64.25 18.35 -114.57
C HIS A 61 62.93 18.42 -115.35
N LEU A 62 62.90 19.22 -116.43
CA LEU A 62 61.73 19.36 -117.30
C LEU A 62 61.39 18.07 -118.07
N ARG A 63 62.37 17.22 -118.36
CA ARG A 63 62.14 15.94 -119.05
C ARG A 63 61.64 14.83 -118.11
N ASN A 64 61.90 14.94 -116.81
CA ASN A 64 61.38 14.02 -115.79
C ASN A 64 59.98 14.42 -115.28
N GLU A 65 59.59 15.69 -115.42
CA GLU A 65 58.20 16.12 -115.22
C GLU A 65 57.35 15.72 -116.43
N LYS A 66 56.99 14.44 -116.52
CA LYS A 66 55.79 14.05 -117.27
C LYS A 66 54.60 14.77 -116.63
N PRO A 67 53.67 15.36 -117.41
CA PRO A 67 52.45 15.91 -116.84
C PRO A 67 51.72 14.80 -116.07
N GLN A 68 51.55 14.97 -114.77
CA GLN A 68 50.63 14.14 -114.00
C GLN A 68 49.26 14.26 -114.68
N SER A 69 48.72 13.13 -115.14
CA SER A 69 47.38 13.05 -115.75
C SER A 69 46.35 13.69 -114.81
N THR A 70 45.89 14.88 -115.16
CA THR A 70 44.87 15.67 -114.47
C THR A 70 43.56 14.89 -114.33
N GLU A 71 43.33 13.95 -115.25
CA GLU A 71 42.18 13.04 -115.27
C GLU A 71 42.15 12.11 -114.04
N LYS A 72 43.29 11.53 -113.62
CA LYS A 72 43.36 10.68 -112.42
C LYS A 72 43.21 11.46 -111.11
N GLN A 73 43.58 12.74 -111.08
CA GLN A 73 43.34 13.59 -109.91
C GLN A 73 41.88 14.04 -109.84
N LEU A 74 41.27 14.35 -110.99
CA LEU A 74 39.85 14.69 -111.08
C LEU A 74 38.96 13.50 -110.67
N GLU A 75 39.30 12.29 -111.09
CA GLU A 75 38.55 11.09 -110.72
C GLU A 75 38.62 10.80 -109.21
N LYS A 76 39.79 11.02 -108.58
CA LYS A 76 39.96 10.92 -107.13
C LYS A 76 39.17 12.00 -106.38
N THR A 77 39.26 13.26 -106.80
CA THR A 77 38.51 14.35 -106.15
C THR A 77 37.01 14.19 -106.33
N MET A 78 36.54 13.70 -107.48
CA MET A 78 35.12 13.37 -107.69
C MET A 78 34.68 12.21 -106.77
N SER A 79 35.49 11.17 -106.61
CA SER A 79 35.22 10.09 -105.65
C SER A 79 35.18 10.61 -104.21
N ASP A 80 36.12 11.46 -103.82
CA ASP A 80 36.16 12.05 -102.48
C ASP A 80 34.95 12.97 -102.22
N VAL A 81 34.52 13.73 -103.22
CA VAL A 81 33.29 14.55 -103.15
C VAL A 81 32.06 13.66 -102.98
N GLN A 82 31.96 12.55 -103.71
CA GLN A 82 30.84 11.61 -103.55
C GLN A 82 30.83 10.96 -102.16
N ILE A 83 32.00 10.61 -101.61
CA ILE A 83 32.12 10.06 -100.24
C ILE A 83 31.72 11.12 -99.21
N LEU A 84 32.17 12.36 -99.37
CA LEU A 84 31.82 13.48 -98.48
C LEU A 84 30.33 13.81 -98.55
N GLN A 85 29.73 13.79 -99.75
CA GLN A 85 28.28 13.97 -99.92
C GLN A 85 27.49 12.90 -99.17
N ARG A 86 27.84 11.61 -99.35
CA ARG A 86 27.21 10.51 -98.59
C ARG A 86 27.37 10.70 -97.09
N LYS A 87 28.54 11.14 -96.61
CA LYS A 87 28.78 11.40 -95.18
C LYS A 87 27.93 12.56 -94.66
N VAL A 88 27.76 13.62 -95.44
CA VAL A 88 26.87 14.74 -95.11
C VAL A 88 25.41 14.30 -95.05
N ASP A 89 24.96 13.47 -95.98
CA ASP A 89 23.58 12.97 -96.00
C ASP A 89 23.30 12.05 -94.81
N VAL A 90 24.24 11.18 -94.44
CA VAL A 90 24.15 10.36 -93.22
C VAL A 90 24.09 11.24 -91.97
N LEU A 91 24.98 12.22 -91.84
CA LEU A 91 24.97 13.14 -90.69
C LEU A 91 23.70 13.98 -90.62
N ARG A 92 23.14 14.39 -91.77
CA ARG A 92 21.83 15.07 -91.83
C ARG A 92 20.71 14.16 -91.34
N ALA A 93 20.69 12.91 -91.78
CA ALA A 93 19.72 11.92 -91.33
C ALA A 93 19.83 11.59 -89.83
N GLU A 94 21.04 11.56 -89.27
CA GLU A 94 21.25 11.42 -87.82
C GLU A 94 20.80 12.66 -87.05
N ASN A 95 21.06 13.86 -87.58
CA ASN A 95 20.64 15.11 -86.94
C ASN A 95 19.11 15.25 -86.93
N THR A 96 18.43 14.88 -88.01
CA THR A 96 16.95 14.86 -88.04
C THR A 96 16.38 13.85 -87.05
N LYS A 97 16.96 12.65 -86.93
CA LYS A 97 16.56 11.68 -85.88
C LYS A 97 16.74 12.24 -84.47
N LYS A 98 17.91 12.85 -84.18
CA LYS A 98 18.18 13.44 -82.85
C LYS A 98 17.23 14.59 -82.52
N ARG A 99 16.91 15.46 -83.49
CA ARG A 99 15.91 16.53 -83.31
C ARG A 99 14.53 15.96 -82.98
N ALA A 100 14.09 14.94 -83.71
CA ALA A 100 12.81 14.28 -83.43
C ALA A 100 12.78 13.67 -82.02
N THR A 101 13.89 13.06 -81.55
CA THR A 101 13.98 12.56 -80.17
C THR A 101 13.95 13.68 -79.13
N PHE A 102 14.61 14.82 -79.41
CA PHE A 102 14.55 16.00 -78.53
C PHE A 102 13.13 16.55 -78.42
N ASP A 103 12.41 16.67 -79.53
CA ASP A 103 11.01 17.14 -79.53
C ASP A 103 10.09 16.19 -78.74
N GLN A 104 10.33 14.88 -78.82
CA GLN A 104 9.58 13.89 -78.03
C GLN A 104 9.90 14.00 -76.54
N LEU A 105 11.17 14.17 -76.17
CA LEU A 105 11.59 14.37 -74.79
C LEU A 105 11.02 15.68 -74.22
N ASP A 106 11.04 16.77 -74.98
CA ASP A 106 10.51 18.06 -74.53
C ASP A 106 8.99 18.02 -74.32
N LYS A 107 8.25 17.30 -75.18
CA LYS A 107 6.83 17.01 -74.96
C LYS A 107 6.59 16.23 -73.66
N LYS A 108 7.35 15.16 -73.41
CA LYS A 108 7.25 14.38 -72.17
C LYS A 108 7.57 15.22 -70.93
N VAL A 109 8.58 16.08 -71.00
CA VAL A 109 8.93 16.98 -69.89
C VAL A 109 7.81 17.97 -69.61
N ARG A 110 7.15 18.53 -70.64
CA ARG A 110 5.98 19.39 -70.45
C ARG A 110 4.78 18.65 -69.86
N GLU A 111 4.49 17.45 -70.32
CA GLU A 111 3.42 16.60 -69.78
C GLU A 111 3.65 16.32 -68.28
N LEU A 112 4.86 15.85 -67.92
CA LEU A 112 5.23 15.59 -66.53
C LEU A 112 5.19 16.86 -65.66
N SER A 113 5.67 17.99 -66.20
CA SER A 113 5.65 19.27 -65.49
C SER A 113 4.22 19.80 -65.26
N SER A 114 3.29 19.51 -66.19
CA SER A 114 1.88 19.86 -66.04
C SER A 114 1.18 19.00 -64.99
N GLY A 115 1.49 17.70 -64.94
CA GLY A 115 1.01 16.78 -63.90
C GLY A 115 1.51 17.15 -62.49
N ALA A 116 2.79 17.55 -62.38
CA ALA A 116 3.39 17.92 -61.10
C ALA A 116 2.76 19.16 -60.46
N LYS A 117 2.30 20.14 -61.27
CA LYS A 117 1.66 21.37 -60.75
C LYS A 117 0.27 21.13 -60.16
N MET A 118 -0.42 20.04 -60.51
CA MET A 118 -1.77 19.76 -59.98
C MET A 118 -1.76 19.22 -58.54
N HIS A 119 -0.66 18.65 -58.05
CA HIS A 119 -0.59 18.03 -56.72
C HIS A 119 -0.02 18.93 -55.61
N SER A 120 0.47 20.13 -55.96
CA SER A 120 1.07 21.08 -55.01
C SER A 120 0.08 22.11 -54.46
N SER A 121 -1.21 22.03 -54.78
CA SER A 121 -2.19 22.97 -54.21
C SER A 121 -2.54 22.56 -52.79
N GLU A 122 -1.85 23.14 -51.81
CA GLU A 122 -2.23 23.13 -50.38
C GLU A 122 -3.67 23.64 -50.11
N ALA A 123 -4.38 24.12 -51.14
CA ALA A 123 -5.76 24.57 -51.12
C ALA A 123 -6.76 23.56 -51.70
N SER A 124 -6.38 22.29 -51.87
CA SER A 124 -7.29 21.22 -52.27
C SER A 124 -8.44 21.07 -51.24
N PRO A 125 -9.69 20.91 -51.69
CA PRO A 125 -10.85 20.72 -50.79
C PRO A 125 -10.66 19.50 -49.87
N GLU A 126 -9.95 18.47 -50.33
CA GLU A 126 -9.58 17.28 -49.55
C GLU A 126 -8.67 17.64 -48.36
N MET A 127 -7.68 18.53 -48.55
CA MET A 127 -6.79 18.98 -47.47
C MET A 127 -7.55 19.76 -46.38
N ARG A 128 -8.57 20.54 -46.78
CA ARG A 128 -9.47 21.21 -45.82
C ARG A 128 -10.34 20.20 -45.06
N GLN A 129 -10.83 19.18 -45.74
CA GLN A 129 -11.61 18.11 -45.11
C GLN A 129 -10.77 17.33 -44.09
N ILE A 130 -9.52 17.02 -44.42
CA ILE A 130 -8.56 16.40 -43.49
C ILE A 130 -8.40 17.27 -42.23
N ARG A 131 -8.14 18.57 -42.37
CA ARG A 131 -8.02 19.48 -41.22
C ARG A 131 -9.29 19.56 -40.37
N VAL A 132 -10.48 19.47 -40.96
CA VAL A 132 -11.74 19.46 -40.19
C VAL A 132 -11.90 18.15 -39.42
N LEU A 133 -11.54 17.02 -40.03
CA LEU A 133 -11.58 15.71 -39.39
C LEU A 133 -10.55 15.61 -38.26
N GLU A 134 -9.34 16.13 -38.45
CA GLU A 134 -8.30 16.24 -37.41
C GLU A 134 -8.81 17.05 -36.21
N ASN A 135 -9.34 18.26 -36.45
CA ASN A 135 -9.92 19.08 -35.38
C ASN A 135 -11.09 18.40 -34.66
N ARG A 136 -11.88 17.57 -35.36
CA ARG A 136 -12.98 16.81 -34.77
C ARG A 136 -12.46 15.64 -33.94
N LEU A 137 -11.39 14.99 -34.38
CA LEU A 137 -10.70 13.94 -33.65
C LEU A 137 -10.08 14.50 -32.37
N ASP A 138 -9.39 15.64 -32.44
CA ASP A 138 -8.80 16.30 -31.26
C ASP A 138 -9.87 16.66 -30.23
N LYS A 139 -11.02 17.20 -30.68
CA LYS A 139 -12.16 17.46 -29.79
C LYS A 139 -12.73 16.19 -29.16
N ALA A 140 -12.78 15.09 -29.91
CA ALA A 140 -13.24 13.81 -29.38
C ALA A 140 -12.26 13.24 -28.36
N MET A 141 -10.96 13.35 -28.62
CA MET A 141 -9.87 12.95 -27.72
C MET A 141 -9.91 13.74 -26.40
N ILE A 142 -10.08 15.07 -26.47
CA ILE A 142 -10.22 15.91 -25.27
C ILE A 142 -11.42 15.45 -24.42
N LYS A 143 -12.59 15.25 -25.06
CA LYS A 143 -13.79 14.78 -24.36
C LYS A 143 -13.63 13.38 -23.76
N TYR A 144 -12.95 12.48 -24.47
CA TYR A 144 -12.65 11.13 -23.99
C TYR A 144 -11.74 11.18 -22.75
N ASN A 145 -10.67 11.97 -22.80
CA ASN A 145 -9.75 12.13 -21.68
C ASN A 145 -10.45 12.78 -20.46
N GLU A 146 -11.32 13.76 -20.68
CA GLU A 146 -12.12 14.39 -19.63
C GLU A 146 -13.10 13.38 -19.00
N ALA A 147 -13.84 12.62 -19.83
CA ALA A 147 -14.72 11.55 -19.36
C ALA A 147 -13.95 10.46 -18.60
N GLN A 148 -12.75 10.11 -19.05
CA GLN A 148 -11.90 9.14 -18.36
C GLN A 148 -11.39 9.66 -17.01
N SER A 149 -11.06 10.96 -16.92
CA SER A 149 -10.70 11.61 -15.66
C SER A 149 -11.88 11.58 -14.67
N ILE A 150 -13.08 11.94 -15.13
CA ILE A 150 -14.31 11.88 -14.34
C ILE A 150 -14.64 10.43 -13.91
N ARG A 151 -14.46 9.45 -14.80
CA ARG A 151 -14.64 8.03 -14.44
C ARG A 151 -13.69 7.62 -13.32
N LYS A 152 -12.40 7.97 -13.43
CA LYS A 152 -11.39 7.65 -12.40
C LYS A 152 -11.75 8.28 -11.04
N THR A 153 -12.27 9.50 -11.01
CA THR A 153 -12.69 10.12 -9.75
C THR A 153 -13.91 9.41 -9.15
N TYR A 154 -14.91 9.04 -9.96
CA TYR A 154 -16.05 8.25 -9.48
C TYR A 154 -15.63 6.86 -9.00
N GLU A 155 -14.70 6.20 -9.68
CA GLU A 155 -14.14 4.91 -9.23
C GLU A 155 -13.46 5.03 -7.86
N ALA A 156 -12.68 6.10 -7.64
CA ALA A 156 -12.07 6.37 -6.35
C ALA A 156 -13.12 6.63 -5.25
N ILE A 157 -14.18 7.38 -5.56
CA ILE A 157 -15.31 7.62 -4.64
C ILE A 157 -16.00 6.29 -4.30
N VAL A 158 -16.32 5.47 -5.29
CA VAL A 158 -16.96 4.17 -5.08
C VAL A 158 -16.08 3.23 -4.26
N LYS A 159 -14.77 3.19 -4.54
CA LYS A 159 -13.82 2.40 -3.75
C LYS A 159 -13.84 2.82 -2.27
N ARG A 160 -13.74 4.13 -2.01
CA ARG A 160 -13.81 4.67 -0.65
C ARG A 160 -15.13 4.35 0.04
N LEU A 161 -16.26 4.50 -0.65
CA LEU A 161 -17.58 4.18 -0.08
C LEU A 161 -17.72 2.68 0.23
N LYS A 162 -17.13 1.80 -0.58
CA LYS A 162 -17.10 0.36 -0.30
C LYS A 162 -16.23 0.04 0.93
N GLU A 163 -15.08 0.68 1.05
CA GLU A 163 -14.21 0.55 2.24
C GLU A 163 -14.92 1.07 3.51
N GLU A 164 -15.56 2.25 3.44
CA GLU A 164 -16.35 2.81 4.54
C GLU A 164 -17.54 1.92 4.91
N ARG A 165 -18.22 1.31 3.93
CA ARG A 165 -19.31 0.34 4.17
C ARG A 165 -18.85 -0.85 5.02
N ILE A 166 -17.69 -1.42 4.71
CA ILE A 166 -17.13 -2.53 5.49
C ILE A 166 -16.78 -2.06 6.91
N GLY A 167 -16.29 -0.83 7.07
CA GLY A 167 -16.02 -0.22 8.37
C GLY A 167 -17.27 -0.03 9.24
N PHE A 168 -18.41 0.31 8.63
CA PHE A 168 -19.67 0.50 9.37
C PHE A 168 -20.16 -0.78 10.05
N ASP A 169 -20.02 -1.94 9.43
CA ASP A 169 -20.40 -3.22 10.05
C ASP A 169 -19.60 -3.46 11.34
N GLY A 170 -18.31 -3.12 11.35
CA GLY A 170 -17.46 -3.20 12.54
C GLY A 170 -17.86 -2.21 13.64
N GLN A 171 -18.18 -0.97 13.27
CA GLN A 171 -18.67 0.05 14.21
C GLN A 171 -20.03 -0.35 14.80
N LEU A 172 -20.94 -0.87 13.98
CA LEU A 172 -22.24 -1.37 14.40
C LEU A 172 -22.08 -2.53 15.38
N ALA A 173 -21.25 -3.52 15.05
CA ALA A 173 -20.97 -4.65 15.94
C ALA A 173 -20.30 -4.23 17.26
N ALA A 174 -19.49 -3.17 17.26
CA ALA A 174 -18.93 -2.60 18.47
C ALA A 174 -20.02 -1.94 19.33
N ILE A 175 -20.88 -1.12 18.72
CA ILE A 175 -22.00 -0.46 19.41
C ILE A 175 -22.97 -1.52 19.97
N GLU A 176 -23.32 -2.55 19.20
CA GLU A 176 -24.19 -3.64 19.65
C GLU A 176 -23.59 -4.42 20.84
N ARG A 177 -22.28 -4.67 20.84
CA ARG A 177 -21.60 -5.27 22.00
C ARG A 177 -21.69 -4.38 23.23
N THR A 178 -21.47 -3.07 23.07
CA THR A 178 -21.60 -2.14 24.19
C THR A 178 -23.03 -2.03 24.69
N LEU A 179 -24.03 -2.08 23.81
CA LEU A 179 -25.44 -2.06 24.17
C LEU A 179 -25.80 -3.30 24.99
N LYS A 180 -25.42 -4.50 24.52
CA LYS A 180 -25.66 -5.75 25.27
C LYS A 180 -24.95 -5.78 26.61
N ALA A 181 -23.76 -5.18 26.73
CA ALA A 181 -23.09 -5.05 28.02
C ALA A 181 -23.89 -4.13 28.95
N LYS A 182 -24.36 -2.98 28.45
CA LYS A 182 -25.17 -2.03 29.23
C LYS A 182 -26.54 -2.56 29.61
N GLU A 183 -27.16 -3.38 28.78
CA GLU A 183 -28.40 -4.09 29.10
C GLU A 183 -28.19 -5.05 30.27
N ARG A 184 -27.09 -5.83 30.28
CA ARG A 184 -26.73 -6.67 31.43
C ARG A 184 -26.46 -5.85 32.69
N ASP A 185 -25.67 -4.77 32.59
CA ASP A 185 -25.43 -3.86 33.71
C ASP A 185 -26.75 -3.30 34.28
N TYR A 186 -27.71 -3.00 33.41
CA TYR A 186 -29.03 -2.51 33.80
C TYR A 186 -29.87 -3.58 34.50
N GLU A 187 -29.88 -4.82 33.98
CA GLU A 187 -30.55 -5.96 34.61
C GLU A 187 -29.98 -6.25 36.01
N GLU A 188 -28.66 -6.25 36.15
CA GLU A 188 -27.99 -6.41 37.44
C GLU A 188 -28.37 -5.27 38.41
N LEU A 189 -28.39 -4.03 37.93
CA LEU A 189 -28.78 -2.88 38.75
C LEU A 189 -30.26 -2.95 39.16
N LEU A 190 -31.13 -3.47 38.29
CA LEU A 190 -32.55 -3.66 38.59
C LEU A 190 -32.75 -4.70 39.69
N LEU A 191 -32.03 -5.83 39.63
CA LEU A 191 -32.03 -6.85 40.67
C LEU A 191 -31.55 -6.27 42.00
N LEU A 192 -30.41 -5.55 41.99
CA LEU A 192 -29.88 -4.89 43.18
C LEU A 192 -30.86 -3.85 43.75
N SER A 193 -31.58 -3.13 42.89
CA SER A 193 -32.64 -2.21 43.31
C SER A 193 -33.77 -2.97 44.00
N HIS A 194 -34.21 -4.10 43.46
CA HIS A 194 -35.24 -4.92 44.07
C HIS A 194 -34.83 -5.44 45.44
N ASP A 195 -33.59 -5.91 45.58
CA ASP A 195 -33.02 -6.37 46.85
C ASP A 195 -32.93 -5.22 47.87
N ALA A 196 -32.50 -4.03 47.43
CA ALA A 196 -32.44 -2.84 48.28
C ALA A 196 -33.83 -2.38 48.73
N TYR A 197 -34.84 -2.46 47.86
CA TYR A 197 -36.24 -2.20 48.21
C TYR A 197 -36.74 -3.21 49.24
N HIS A 198 -36.46 -4.50 49.04
CA HIS A 198 -36.88 -5.54 49.96
C HIS A 198 -36.23 -5.37 51.35
N ALA A 199 -34.92 -5.10 51.40
CA ALA A 199 -34.21 -4.82 52.63
C ALA A 199 -34.77 -3.59 53.37
N LYS A 200 -35.14 -2.54 52.63
CA LYS A 200 -35.81 -1.36 53.19
C LYS A 200 -37.18 -1.71 53.76
N GLU A 201 -38.00 -2.47 53.05
CA GLU A 201 -39.32 -2.88 53.54
C GLU A 201 -39.21 -3.76 54.79
N MET A 202 -38.25 -4.68 54.82
CA MET A 202 -37.95 -5.49 56.00
C MET A 202 -37.56 -4.61 57.19
N ALA A 203 -36.63 -3.68 57.01
CA ALA A 203 -36.21 -2.75 58.07
C ALA A 203 -37.37 -1.86 58.55
N GLN A 204 -38.24 -1.40 57.65
CA GLN A 204 -39.44 -0.63 58.02
C GLN A 204 -40.45 -1.48 58.79
N ALA A 205 -40.65 -2.75 58.41
CA ALA A 205 -41.52 -3.66 59.13
C ALA A 205 -40.98 -4.00 60.52
N GLU A 206 -39.66 -4.21 60.65
CA GLU A 206 -38.99 -4.40 61.94
C GLU A 206 -39.10 -3.15 62.82
N LEU A 207 -38.88 -1.96 62.26
CA LEU A 207 -39.05 -0.70 62.97
C LEU A 207 -40.49 -0.54 63.48
N HIS A 208 -41.49 -0.79 62.63
CA HIS A 208 -42.90 -0.71 63.04
C HIS A 208 -43.23 -1.72 64.15
N ARG A 209 -42.74 -2.96 64.06
CA ARG A 209 -42.90 -3.96 65.13
C ARG A 209 -42.26 -3.50 66.44
N PHE A 210 -41.07 -2.91 66.36
CA PHE A 210 -40.36 -2.39 67.52
C PHE A 210 -41.12 -1.20 68.14
N GLU A 211 -41.57 -0.23 67.34
CA GLU A 211 -42.37 0.90 67.79
C GLU A 211 -43.67 0.45 68.47
N GLN A 212 -44.35 -0.54 67.89
CA GLN A 212 -45.55 -1.14 68.49
C GLN A 212 -45.22 -1.79 69.84
N GLY A 213 -44.14 -2.56 69.93
CA GLY A 213 -43.68 -3.16 71.19
C GLY A 213 -43.38 -2.13 72.27
N VAL A 214 -42.69 -1.04 71.92
CA VAL A 214 -42.41 0.07 72.85
C VAL A 214 -43.70 0.76 73.31
N MET A 215 -44.68 0.94 72.42
CA MET A 215 -45.96 1.55 72.76
C MET A 215 -46.80 0.64 73.67
N GLU A 216 -46.79 -0.68 73.44
CA GLU A 216 -47.42 -1.67 74.29
C GLU A 216 -46.77 -1.71 75.68
N GLU A 217 -45.44 -1.72 75.76
CA GLU A 217 -44.70 -1.67 77.04
C GLU A 217 -44.99 -0.36 77.79
N ARG A 218 -45.05 0.78 77.10
CA ARG A 218 -45.42 2.06 77.71
C ARG A 218 -46.84 2.03 78.26
N ASN A 219 -47.80 1.52 77.49
CA ASN A 219 -49.18 1.36 77.94
C ASN A 219 -49.28 0.41 79.14
N GLN A 220 -48.49 -0.67 79.16
CA GLN A 220 -48.43 -1.61 80.27
C GLN A 220 -47.87 -0.95 81.53
N ARG A 221 -46.76 -0.20 81.41
CA ARG A 221 -46.21 0.59 82.53
C ARG A 221 -47.20 1.64 83.03
N ASP A 222 -47.89 2.34 82.14
CA ASP A 222 -48.88 3.34 82.53
C ASP A 222 -50.08 2.70 83.27
N LYS A 223 -50.53 1.51 82.84
CA LYS A 223 -51.52 0.72 83.58
C LYS A 223 -51.03 0.32 84.96
N GLU A 224 -49.83 -0.23 85.07
CA GLU A 224 -49.24 -0.63 86.37
C GLU A 224 -49.07 0.57 87.32
N VAL A 225 -48.62 1.72 86.80
CA VAL A 225 -48.52 2.96 87.57
C VAL A 225 -49.90 3.40 88.03
N GLN A 226 -50.92 3.30 87.17
CA GLN A 226 -52.29 3.67 87.52
C GLN A 226 -52.87 2.72 88.59
N GLU A 227 -52.68 1.42 88.47
CA GLU A 227 -53.09 0.42 89.47
C GLU A 227 -52.42 0.69 90.83
N LYS A 228 -51.11 0.95 90.84
CA LYS A 228 -50.38 1.32 92.07
C LYS A 228 -50.88 2.63 92.67
N LYS A 229 -51.19 3.64 91.85
CA LYS A 229 -51.78 4.91 92.31
C LYS A 229 -53.13 4.67 93.00
N VAL A 230 -54.01 3.85 92.39
CA VAL A 230 -55.31 3.50 92.99
C VAL A 230 -55.12 2.77 94.32
N LEU A 231 -54.19 1.82 94.41
CA LEU A 231 -53.90 1.10 95.65
C LEU A 231 -53.38 2.04 96.75
N VAL A 232 -52.49 2.97 96.42
CA VAL A 232 -51.98 3.99 97.35
C VAL A 232 -53.12 4.89 97.81
N GLU A 233 -53.98 5.34 96.89
CA GLU A 233 -55.13 6.19 97.23
C GLU A 233 -56.12 5.46 98.14
N GLN A 234 -56.40 4.18 97.88
CA GLN A 234 -57.21 3.33 98.77
C GLN A 234 -56.58 3.20 100.17
N ARG A 235 -55.26 2.98 100.27
CA ARG A 235 -54.54 2.97 101.56
C ARG A 235 -54.63 4.30 102.29
N VAL A 236 -54.46 5.43 101.58
CA VAL A 236 -54.58 6.77 102.18
C VAL A 236 -56.01 7.00 102.67
N GLN A 237 -57.03 6.62 101.91
CA GLN A 237 -58.43 6.73 102.34
C GLN A 237 -58.74 5.83 103.55
N MET A 238 -58.23 4.61 103.58
CA MET A 238 -58.36 3.70 104.72
C MET A 238 -57.67 4.26 105.97
N ASN A 239 -56.43 4.75 105.83
CA ASN A 239 -55.70 5.41 106.93
C ASN A 239 -56.44 6.65 107.43
N LYS A 240 -56.98 7.50 106.54
CA LYS A 240 -57.83 8.64 106.95
C LYS A 240 -59.07 8.19 107.70
N ARG A 241 -59.74 7.11 107.27
CA ARG A 241 -60.91 6.54 107.99
C ARG A 241 -60.53 5.99 109.36
N LEU A 242 -59.38 5.31 109.47
CA LEU A 242 -58.85 4.83 110.75
C LEU A 242 -58.49 5.99 111.68
N GLU A 243 -57.83 7.03 111.17
CA GLU A 243 -57.49 8.23 111.94
C GLU A 243 -58.74 8.99 112.40
N GLN A 244 -59.79 9.07 111.57
CA GLN A 244 -61.08 9.63 111.97
C GLN A 244 -61.75 8.79 113.07
N ARG A 245 -61.72 7.46 112.95
CA ARG A 245 -62.21 6.56 114.02
C ARG A 245 -61.40 6.72 115.30
N GLU A 246 -60.07 6.81 115.22
CA GLU A 246 -59.21 7.00 116.38
C GLU A 246 -59.46 8.36 117.03
N LYS A 247 -59.67 9.44 116.25
CA LYS A 247 -60.06 10.76 116.77
C LYS A 247 -61.43 10.71 117.46
N MET A 248 -62.40 10.00 116.89
CA MET A 248 -63.71 9.78 117.54
C MET A 248 -63.58 8.96 118.83
N LEU A 249 -62.78 7.89 118.82
CA LEU A 249 -62.48 7.06 119.99
C LEU A 249 -61.68 7.80 121.06
N LYS A 250 -60.74 8.68 120.69
CA LYS A 250 -60.01 9.56 121.62
C LYS A 250 -60.94 10.62 122.21
N SER A 251 -61.79 11.24 121.40
CA SER A 251 -62.82 12.17 121.89
C SER A 251 -63.81 11.46 122.81
N GLN A 252 -64.14 10.19 122.53
CA GLN A 252 -65.00 9.37 123.37
C GLN A 252 -64.28 8.87 124.64
N GLN A 253 -62.98 8.53 124.57
CA GLN A 253 -62.13 8.22 125.73
C GLN A 253 -61.81 9.46 126.59
N GLU A 254 -61.77 10.67 126.02
CA GLU A 254 -61.66 11.91 126.78
C GLU A 254 -62.98 12.27 127.48
N LEU A 255 -64.12 11.82 126.94
CA LEU A 255 -65.43 11.87 127.61
C LEU A 255 -65.60 10.75 128.66
N ASP A 256 -64.99 9.58 128.47
CA ASP A 256 -65.04 8.44 129.41
C ASP A 256 -63.93 8.46 130.49
N LYS A 257 -62.89 9.30 130.35
CA LYS A 257 -61.81 9.47 131.36
C LYS A 257 -62.20 10.28 132.61
N GLN A 258 -63.48 10.62 132.76
CA GLN A 258 -64.02 11.20 134.00
C GLN A 258 -64.77 10.18 134.88
N GLY A 259 -64.80 8.89 134.51
CA GLY A 259 -65.45 7.83 135.27
C GLY A 259 -64.56 6.62 135.52
N GLU A 260 -64.22 6.42 136.79
CA GLU A 260 -63.80 5.15 137.42
C GLU A 260 -62.32 4.71 137.34
N ARG A 261 -61.64 5.11 138.42
CA ARG A 261 -60.55 4.39 139.08
C ARG A 261 -61.04 3.08 139.72
N GLN A 262 -60.10 2.13 139.79
CA GLN A 262 -59.93 1.06 140.79
C GLN A 262 -60.71 -0.26 140.64
N LYS A 263 -59.96 -1.33 140.35
CA LYS A 263 -59.82 -2.63 141.09
C LYS A 263 -59.20 -3.65 140.12
N GLU A 264 -58.35 -4.63 140.45
CA GLU A 264 -57.67 -5.16 141.64
C GLU A 264 -56.85 -6.35 141.05
N MET A 265 -55.51 -6.35 141.09
CA MET A 265 -54.63 -7.09 142.01
C MET A 265 -54.95 -8.58 142.27
N THR A 266 -53.86 -9.36 142.36
CA THR A 266 -53.67 -10.77 142.82
C THR A 266 -53.99 -11.88 141.80
N TYR A 267 -53.07 -12.76 141.42
CA TYR A 267 -52.48 -13.80 142.27
C TYR A 267 -50.99 -14.09 142.02
N THR A 268 -50.33 -14.46 143.11
CA THR A 268 -48.95 -14.92 143.27
C THR A 268 -48.82 -16.44 143.17
N SER A 269 -47.57 -16.87 142.97
CA SER A 269 -46.94 -18.11 143.48
C SER A 269 -46.95 -19.38 142.62
N ASP A 270 -45.71 -19.79 142.30
CA ASP A 270 -45.06 -21.03 142.74
C ASP A 270 -44.94 -22.28 141.84
N LEU A 271 -43.69 -22.76 141.83
CA LEU A 271 -43.18 -24.15 141.73
C LEU A 271 -42.89 -24.80 140.37
N ASN A 272 -41.57 -24.93 140.12
CA ASN A 272 -40.81 -26.18 139.89
C ASN A 272 -41.48 -27.37 139.18
N ALA A 273 -40.94 -27.74 138.02
CA ALA A 273 -40.48 -29.09 137.61
C ALA A 273 -40.13 -29.01 136.10
N GLY A 274 -38.96 -29.40 135.61
CA GLY A 274 -38.37 -30.71 135.82
C GLY A 274 -38.91 -31.70 134.79
N ILE A 275 -38.30 -31.69 133.59
CA ILE A 275 -38.16 -32.82 132.65
C ILE A 275 -39.46 -33.39 132.07
N SER A 276 -39.78 -32.97 130.83
CA SER A 276 -39.96 -33.86 129.68
C SER A 276 -40.50 -33.03 128.50
N ASN A 277 -39.62 -32.62 127.57
CA ASN A 277 -40.01 -32.43 126.18
C ASN A 277 -38.76 -32.39 125.30
N ASP A 278 -38.14 -33.56 125.15
CA ASP A 278 -37.05 -33.79 124.18
C ASP A 278 -37.48 -33.36 122.76
N TYR A 279 -38.79 -33.43 122.46
CA TYR A 279 -39.39 -32.93 121.22
C TYR A 279 -39.27 -31.40 121.04
N ALA A 280 -39.42 -30.61 122.11
CA ALA A 280 -39.35 -29.15 122.00
C ALA A 280 -37.91 -28.66 121.84
N HIS A 281 -36.93 -29.40 122.37
CA HIS A 281 -35.51 -29.08 122.18
C HIS A 281 -35.04 -29.47 120.79
N GLU A 282 -35.49 -30.62 120.27
CA GLU A 282 -35.16 -31.06 118.92
C GLU A 282 -35.80 -30.19 117.84
N GLU A 283 -37.05 -29.73 118.02
CA GLU A 283 -37.66 -28.73 117.13
C GLU A 283 -36.93 -27.39 117.16
N ARG A 284 -36.48 -26.95 118.34
CA ARG A 284 -35.72 -25.70 118.48
C ARG A 284 -34.34 -25.80 117.84
N GLN A 285 -33.69 -26.96 117.95
CA GLN A 285 -32.42 -27.25 117.29
C GLN A 285 -32.59 -27.25 115.77
N LYS A 286 -33.61 -27.92 115.24
CA LYS A 286 -33.95 -27.89 113.79
C LYS A 286 -34.25 -26.47 113.30
N LEU A 287 -34.90 -25.64 114.12
CA LEU A 287 -35.19 -24.26 113.76
C LEU A 287 -33.91 -23.40 113.70
N LEU A 288 -32.96 -23.63 114.60
CA LEU A 288 -31.64 -23.00 114.57
C LEU A 288 -30.82 -23.49 113.36
N ASP A 289 -30.84 -24.79 113.05
CA ASP A 289 -30.15 -25.35 111.89
C ASP A 289 -30.72 -24.79 110.57
N TYR A 290 -32.05 -24.62 110.49
CA TYR A 290 -32.68 -23.95 109.34
C TYR A 290 -32.34 -22.47 109.29
N GLU A 291 -32.27 -21.78 110.42
CA GLU A 291 -31.90 -20.35 110.49
C GLU A 291 -30.44 -20.13 110.07
N GLU A 292 -29.52 -21.01 110.48
CA GLU A 292 -28.12 -21.00 110.06
C GLU A 292 -27.96 -21.31 108.57
N ALA A 293 -28.65 -22.33 108.07
CA ALA A 293 -28.69 -22.63 106.63
C ALA A 293 -29.28 -21.47 105.82
N PHE A 294 -30.29 -20.80 106.36
CA PHE A 294 -30.90 -19.63 105.72
C PHE A 294 -29.96 -18.43 105.71
N HIS A 295 -29.22 -18.20 106.80
CA HIS A 295 -28.21 -17.17 106.88
C HIS A 295 -27.07 -17.41 105.88
N ALA A 296 -26.62 -18.66 105.75
CA ALA A 296 -25.62 -19.04 104.76
C ALA A 296 -26.10 -18.81 103.31
N ILE A 297 -27.36 -19.14 102.99
CA ILE A 297 -27.96 -18.86 101.68
C ILE A 297 -28.11 -17.36 101.45
N LYS A 298 -28.53 -16.60 102.47
CA LYS A 298 -28.65 -15.13 102.41
C LYS A 298 -27.30 -14.44 102.20
N GLU A 299 -26.25 -14.94 102.83
CA GLU A 299 -24.88 -14.44 102.64
C GLU A 299 -24.34 -14.78 101.24
N ALA A 300 -24.55 -16.02 100.77
CA ALA A 300 -24.09 -16.46 99.45
C ALA A 300 -24.84 -15.81 98.28
N THR A 301 -26.15 -15.53 98.45
CA THR A 301 -27.00 -14.92 97.40
C THR A 301 -27.08 -13.40 97.50
N GLY A 302 -26.76 -12.82 98.67
CA GLY A 302 -26.81 -11.38 98.94
C GLY A 302 -28.23 -10.80 99.05
N VAL A 303 -29.25 -11.64 99.20
CA VAL A 303 -30.66 -11.25 99.16
C VAL A 303 -31.31 -11.36 100.54
N SER A 304 -32.01 -10.30 100.97
CA SER A 304 -32.50 -10.20 102.35
C SER A 304 -33.88 -10.81 102.62
N ASP A 305 -34.73 -10.94 101.59
CA ASP A 305 -36.08 -11.50 101.66
C ASP A 305 -36.08 -12.96 101.16
N PRO A 306 -36.58 -13.92 101.96
CA PRO A 306 -36.74 -15.30 101.54
C PRO A 306 -37.50 -15.49 100.22
N ASN A 307 -38.49 -14.66 99.95
CA ASN A 307 -39.30 -14.80 98.75
C ASN A 307 -38.53 -14.36 97.48
N GLU A 308 -37.60 -13.41 97.64
CA GLU A 308 -36.73 -12.94 96.55
C GLU A 308 -35.64 -13.97 96.21
N VAL A 309 -35.14 -14.72 97.20
CA VAL A 309 -34.26 -15.88 96.98
C VAL A 309 -34.98 -16.93 96.13
N ILE A 310 -36.22 -17.29 96.48
CA ILE A 310 -37.01 -18.27 95.74
C ILE A 310 -37.26 -17.80 94.30
N GLN A 311 -37.62 -16.54 94.09
CA GLN A 311 -37.80 -15.99 92.74
C GLN A 311 -36.51 -15.99 91.91
N LYS A 312 -35.36 -15.66 92.51
CA LYS A 312 -34.06 -15.75 91.80
C LYS A 312 -33.70 -17.19 91.45
N PHE A 313 -33.95 -18.15 92.33
CA PHE A 313 -33.73 -19.57 92.01
C PHE A 313 -34.64 -20.05 90.89
N LEU A 314 -35.93 -19.71 90.92
CA LEU A 314 -36.88 -20.09 89.87
C LEU A 314 -36.53 -19.43 88.52
N THR A 315 -36.22 -18.14 88.51
CA THR A 315 -35.80 -17.45 87.27
C THR A 315 -34.44 -17.93 86.76
N GLN A 316 -33.52 -18.30 87.65
CA GLN A 316 -32.24 -18.91 87.27
C GLN A 316 -32.44 -20.31 86.68
N GLU A 317 -33.35 -21.11 87.23
CA GLU A 317 -33.72 -22.41 86.68
C GLU A 317 -34.39 -22.28 85.30
N ASP A 318 -35.29 -21.30 85.13
CA ASP A 318 -35.94 -21.02 83.84
C ASP A 318 -34.94 -20.50 82.79
N THR A 319 -34.03 -19.60 83.17
CA THR A 319 -32.96 -19.13 82.26
C THR A 319 -31.98 -20.25 81.91
N GLN A 320 -31.66 -21.13 82.87
CA GLN A 320 -30.85 -22.32 82.61
C GLN A 320 -31.56 -23.28 81.65
N LYS A 321 -32.85 -23.55 81.84
CA LYS A 321 -33.65 -24.39 80.92
C LYS A 321 -33.71 -23.77 79.53
N ASN A 322 -33.92 -22.45 79.44
CA ASN A 322 -33.94 -21.75 78.16
C ASN A 322 -32.58 -21.84 77.45
N LEU A 323 -31.47 -21.60 78.17
CA LEU A 323 -30.12 -21.76 77.62
C LEU A 323 -29.83 -23.19 77.17
N GLN A 324 -30.26 -24.20 77.94
CA GLN A 324 -30.13 -25.60 77.54
C GLN A 324 -30.94 -25.93 76.29
N ASN A 325 -32.14 -25.37 76.14
CA ASN A 325 -32.96 -25.53 74.94
C ASN A 325 -32.29 -24.85 73.74
N LEU A 326 -31.82 -23.61 73.90
CA LEU A 326 -31.10 -22.87 72.85
C LEU A 326 -29.81 -23.60 72.43
N MET A 327 -29.08 -24.18 73.39
CA MET A 327 -27.92 -25.03 73.10
C MET A 327 -28.30 -26.27 72.30
N LYS A 328 -29.40 -26.95 72.65
CA LYS A 328 -29.90 -28.10 71.88
C LYS A 328 -30.33 -27.72 70.46
N GLU A 329 -31.04 -26.61 70.30
CA GLU A 329 -31.48 -26.11 68.99
C GLU A 329 -30.29 -25.69 68.11
N ASN A 330 -29.31 -24.97 68.69
CA ASN A 330 -28.09 -24.60 68.00
C ASN A 330 -27.27 -25.83 67.61
N GLN A 331 -27.17 -26.83 68.49
CA GLN A 331 -26.50 -28.09 68.17
C GLN A 331 -27.21 -28.84 67.02
N ALA A 332 -28.54 -28.94 67.07
CA ALA A 332 -29.31 -29.55 65.97
C ALA A 332 -29.14 -28.79 64.65
N THR A 333 -29.02 -27.46 64.70
CA THR A 333 -28.78 -26.62 63.53
C THR A 333 -27.39 -26.82 62.96
N ILE A 334 -26.37 -26.92 63.82
CA ILE A 334 -24.99 -27.25 63.42
C ILE A 334 -24.94 -28.62 62.75
N ASP A 335 -25.60 -29.63 63.33
CA ASP A 335 -25.62 -30.98 62.79
C ASP A 335 -26.30 -31.00 61.41
N ARG A 336 -27.44 -30.31 61.26
CA ARG A 336 -28.14 -30.16 59.96
C ARG A 336 -27.26 -29.49 58.91
N LEU A 337 -26.63 -28.35 59.25
CA LEU A 337 -25.75 -27.62 58.32
C LEU A 337 -24.51 -28.43 57.96
N THR A 338 -23.99 -29.23 58.89
CA THR A 338 -22.84 -30.10 58.66
C THR A 338 -23.20 -31.22 57.67
N GLU A 339 -24.39 -31.80 57.80
CA GLU A 339 -24.89 -32.81 56.88
C GLU A 339 -25.22 -32.24 55.49
N ASP A 340 -25.84 -31.06 55.42
CA ASP A 340 -26.07 -30.36 54.14
C ASP A 340 -24.75 -30.03 53.45
N ARG A 341 -23.72 -29.57 54.20
CA ARG A 341 -22.37 -29.33 53.67
C ARG A 341 -21.73 -30.62 53.15
N ARG A 342 -21.92 -31.74 53.84
CA ARG A 342 -21.43 -33.06 53.40
C ARG A 342 -22.11 -33.49 52.10
N ARG A 343 -23.43 -33.35 52.01
CA ARG A 343 -24.21 -33.66 50.79
C ARG A 343 -23.78 -32.80 49.60
N LEU A 344 -23.64 -31.48 49.80
CA LEU A 344 -23.17 -30.56 48.76
C LEU A 344 -21.74 -30.88 48.30
N ARG A 345 -20.84 -31.24 49.23
CA ARG A 345 -19.47 -31.67 48.86
C ARG A 345 -19.48 -32.94 48.01
N LEU A 346 -20.28 -33.94 48.37
CA LEU A 346 -20.43 -35.16 47.58
C LEU A 346 -21.00 -34.86 46.19
N GLN A 347 -22.01 -34.00 46.06
CA GLN A 347 -22.53 -33.58 44.76
C GLN A 347 -21.48 -32.84 43.92
N VAL A 348 -20.65 -31.99 44.55
CA VAL A 348 -19.56 -31.31 43.86
C VAL A 348 -18.48 -32.30 43.43
N GLU A 349 -18.17 -33.28 44.25
CA GLU A 349 -17.20 -34.34 43.92
C GLU A 349 -17.72 -35.23 42.79
N GLU A 350 -19.00 -35.59 42.81
CA GLU A 350 -19.69 -36.29 41.72
C GLU A 350 -19.76 -35.45 40.45
N LEU A 351 -19.98 -34.14 40.52
CA LEU A 351 -19.92 -33.29 39.32
C LEU A 351 -18.49 -33.11 38.79
N LYS A 352 -17.49 -33.09 39.68
CA LYS A 352 -16.07 -32.94 39.31
C LYS A 352 -15.47 -34.23 38.76
N PHE A 353 -15.84 -35.39 39.30
CA PHE A 353 -15.21 -36.68 39.01
C PHE A 353 -16.18 -37.74 38.48
N GLY A 354 -17.48 -37.60 38.70
CA GLY A 354 -18.54 -38.48 38.15
C GLY A 354 -18.99 -38.10 36.74
N SER A 355 -18.48 -36.99 36.18
CA SER A 355 -18.56 -36.77 34.73
C SER A 355 -17.43 -37.53 34.05
N GLU A 356 -17.68 -38.81 33.75
CA GLU A 356 -16.93 -39.58 32.74
C GLU A 356 -16.92 -38.87 31.35
N GLY A 357 -17.65 -37.77 31.19
CA GLY A 357 -17.68 -36.92 30.00
C GLY A 357 -16.57 -35.87 29.88
N ASN A 358 -15.74 -35.63 30.90
CA ASN A 358 -14.69 -34.59 30.79
C ASN A 358 -13.47 -35.02 29.97
N VAL A 359 -13.14 -36.31 29.95
CA VAL A 359 -12.07 -36.85 29.09
C VAL A 359 -12.54 -36.89 27.63
N GLY A 360 -13.77 -37.34 27.38
CA GLY A 360 -14.36 -37.36 26.03
C GLY A 360 -14.63 -35.97 25.45
N ARG A 361 -15.03 -34.98 26.26
CA ARG A 361 -15.18 -33.59 25.77
C ARG A 361 -13.85 -32.97 25.40
N ARG A 362 -12.81 -33.19 26.20
CA ARG A 362 -11.50 -32.61 25.91
C ARG A 362 -10.88 -33.25 24.68
N GLN A 363 -10.95 -34.58 24.57
CA GLN A 363 -10.51 -35.30 23.38
C GLN A 363 -11.32 -34.92 22.14
N ALA A 364 -12.64 -34.74 22.25
CA ALA A 364 -13.45 -34.24 21.14
C ALA A 364 -13.10 -32.79 20.74
N ILE A 365 -12.77 -31.93 21.72
CA ILE A 365 -12.30 -30.57 21.44
C ILE A 365 -10.95 -30.62 20.72
N ASP A 366 -10.00 -31.41 21.22
CA ASP A 366 -8.68 -31.60 20.59
C ASP A 366 -8.83 -32.19 19.17
N ASP A 367 -9.76 -33.13 18.96
CA ASP A 367 -10.09 -33.70 17.65
C ASP A 367 -10.74 -32.65 16.73
N PHE A 368 -11.57 -31.74 17.25
CA PHE A 368 -12.14 -30.66 16.45
C PHE A 368 -11.09 -29.60 16.12
N GLU A 369 -10.18 -29.29 17.03
CA GLU A 369 -9.09 -28.34 16.82
C GLU A 369 -8.10 -28.87 15.77
N THR A 370 -7.73 -30.15 15.84
CA THR A 370 -6.88 -30.79 14.82
C THR A 370 -7.58 -30.86 13.46
N ASN A 371 -8.86 -31.25 13.41
CA ASN A 371 -9.61 -31.24 12.15
C ASN A 371 -9.75 -29.84 11.56
N LEU A 372 -9.90 -28.81 12.39
CA LEU A 372 -9.95 -27.42 11.96
C LEU A 372 -8.60 -26.97 11.41
N ALA A 373 -7.50 -27.28 12.09
CA ALA A 373 -6.15 -26.98 11.63
C ALA A 373 -5.85 -27.65 10.28
N GLU A 374 -6.19 -28.93 10.12
CA GLU A 374 -6.03 -29.63 8.85
C GLU A 374 -6.89 -29.03 7.72
N ALA A 375 -8.13 -28.64 8.02
CA ALA A 375 -9.00 -27.99 7.05
C ALA A 375 -8.46 -26.63 6.62
N GLN A 376 -7.91 -25.86 7.57
CA GLN A 376 -7.27 -24.57 7.33
C GLN A 376 -6.03 -24.74 6.42
N GLU A 377 -5.17 -25.71 6.72
CA GLU A 377 -3.98 -25.97 5.93
C GLU A 377 -4.33 -26.43 4.50
N LYS A 378 -5.33 -27.31 4.35
CA LYS A 378 -5.85 -27.72 3.04
C LYS A 378 -6.41 -26.53 2.27
N PHE A 379 -7.11 -25.62 2.95
CA PHE A 379 -7.63 -24.39 2.35
C PHE A 379 -6.49 -23.49 1.85
N ASP A 380 -5.47 -23.23 2.67
CA ASP A 380 -4.35 -22.37 2.30
C ASP A 380 -3.52 -22.97 1.16
N ARG A 381 -3.27 -24.28 1.18
CA ARG A 381 -2.62 -25.00 0.07
C ARG A 381 -3.42 -24.88 -1.23
N ASN A 382 -4.75 -25.04 -1.16
CA ASN A 382 -5.61 -24.89 -2.35
C ASN A 382 -5.67 -23.45 -2.83
N LYS A 383 -5.79 -22.48 -1.93
CA LYS A 383 -5.76 -21.05 -2.24
C LYS A 383 -4.47 -20.68 -2.97
N GLY A 384 -3.30 -21.12 -2.48
CA GLY A 384 -2.03 -20.90 -3.16
C GLY A 384 -1.96 -21.55 -4.54
N LYS A 385 -2.54 -22.76 -4.73
CA LYS A 385 -2.67 -23.37 -6.07
C LYS A 385 -3.57 -22.54 -6.99
N PHE A 386 -4.70 -22.05 -6.49
CA PHE A 386 -5.61 -21.19 -7.26
C PHE A 386 -4.96 -19.86 -7.63
N GLU A 387 -4.23 -19.21 -6.73
CA GLU A 387 -3.52 -17.97 -7.01
C GLU A 387 -2.45 -18.16 -8.09
N ARG A 388 -1.68 -19.26 -8.03
CA ARG A 388 -0.72 -19.62 -9.09
C ARG A 388 -1.42 -19.87 -10.43
N MET A 389 -2.52 -20.62 -10.43
CA MET A 389 -3.28 -20.91 -11.65
C MET A 389 -3.89 -19.63 -12.24
N ALA A 390 -4.45 -18.75 -11.41
CA ALA A 390 -4.99 -17.47 -11.82
C ALA A 390 -3.90 -16.58 -12.44
N LYS A 391 -2.70 -16.55 -11.85
CA LYS A 391 -1.56 -15.82 -12.43
C LYS A 391 -1.18 -16.38 -13.80
N MET A 392 -1.08 -17.70 -13.95
CA MET A 392 -0.80 -18.33 -15.25
C MET A 392 -1.88 -18.02 -16.30
N LEU A 393 -3.16 -17.98 -15.90
CA LEU A 393 -4.26 -17.62 -16.80
C LEU A 393 -4.20 -16.15 -17.24
N ILE A 394 -3.83 -15.24 -16.34
CA ILE A 394 -3.60 -13.82 -16.67
C ILE A 394 -2.44 -13.69 -17.68
N ASP A 395 -1.32 -14.36 -17.41
CA ASP A 395 -0.15 -14.35 -18.28
C ASP A 395 -0.48 -14.96 -19.67
N MET A 396 -1.25 -16.05 -19.71
CA MET A 396 -1.76 -16.63 -20.96
C MET A 396 -2.66 -15.66 -21.73
N LYS A 397 -3.62 -15.00 -21.05
CA LYS A 397 -4.52 -14.04 -21.69
C LYS A 397 -3.72 -12.88 -22.30
N ALA A 398 -2.76 -12.32 -21.57
CA ALA A 398 -1.89 -11.26 -22.06
C ALA A 398 -1.02 -11.74 -23.24
N GLY A 399 -0.52 -12.98 -23.19
CA GLY A 399 0.23 -13.58 -24.30
C GLY A 399 -0.61 -13.79 -25.56
N ILE A 400 -1.86 -14.23 -25.41
CA ILE A 400 -2.81 -14.43 -26.51
C ILE A 400 -3.22 -13.09 -27.13
N ASP A 401 -3.50 -12.08 -26.30
CA ASP A 401 -3.79 -10.71 -26.76
C ASP A 401 -2.63 -10.14 -27.59
N HIS A 402 -1.40 -10.27 -27.07
CA HIS A 402 -0.20 -9.84 -27.78
C HIS A 402 0.04 -10.61 -29.09
N LEU A 403 -0.27 -11.92 -29.12
CA LEU A 403 -0.19 -12.73 -30.33
C LEU A 403 -1.25 -12.27 -31.35
N GLY A 404 -2.47 -11.99 -30.91
CA GLY A 404 -3.55 -11.44 -31.72
C GLY A 404 -3.18 -10.09 -32.35
N GLU A 405 -2.59 -9.18 -31.58
CA GLU A 405 -2.07 -7.90 -32.08
C GLU A 405 -1.03 -8.09 -33.18
N LYS A 406 -0.06 -9.00 -32.99
CA LYS A 406 0.98 -9.27 -34.00
C LYS A 406 0.43 -9.91 -35.27
N LEU A 407 -0.62 -10.72 -35.14
CA LEU A 407 -1.24 -11.42 -36.27
C LEU A 407 -2.37 -10.60 -36.92
N MET A 408 -2.71 -9.41 -36.40
CA MET A 408 -3.72 -8.50 -36.97
C MET A 408 -3.53 -8.21 -38.49
N PRO A 409 -2.31 -8.09 -39.04
CA PRO A 409 -2.13 -7.86 -40.48
C PRO A 409 -2.55 -9.02 -41.38
N ILE A 410 -2.69 -10.24 -40.83
CA ILE A 410 -3.03 -11.45 -41.59
C ILE A 410 -4.53 -11.64 -41.55
N ARG A 411 -5.17 -11.47 -42.71
CA ARG A 411 -6.62 -11.58 -42.86
C ARG A 411 -7.04 -13.01 -43.17
N LEU A 412 -8.01 -13.52 -42.42
CA LEU A 412 -8.72 -14.77 -42.72
C LEU A 412 -10.05 -14.46 -43.43
N ASP A 413 -10.51 -15.36 -44.30
CA ASP A 413 -11.79 -15.19 -44.98
C ASP A 413 -12.93 -15.50 -43.99
N GLY A 414 -13.81 -14.51 -43.74
CA GLY A 414 -14.89 -14.62 -42.75
C GLY A 414 -14.54 -14.18 -41.32
N GLU A 415 -13.45 -13.43 -41.14
CA GLU A 415 -12.95 -13.01 -39.83
C GLU A 415 -13.89 -12.04 -39.10
N ALA A 416 -14.38 -12.45 -37.92
CA ALA A 416 -15.02 -11.56 -36.96
C ALA A 416 -13.94 -11.02 -36.00
N THR A 417 -13.92 -9.71 -35.80
CA THR A 417 -13.08 -9.07 -34.75
C THR A 417 -13.66 -9.42 -33.38
N ILE A 418 -13.02 -10.37 -32.70
CA ILE A 418 -13.39 -10.79 -31.34
C ILE A 418 -12.46 -10.09 -30.35
N GLU A 419 -13.04 -9.36 -29.39
CA GLU A 419 -12.29 -8.73 -28.30
C GLU A 419 -11.91 -9.79 -27.25
N VAL A 420 -10.71 -9.66 -26.65
CA VAL A 420 -10.18 -10.64 -25.69
C VAL A 420 -10.82 -10.48 -24.32
N ASN A 421 -11.85 -11.28 -24.06
CA ASN A 421 -12.55 -11.40 -22.78
C ASN A 421 -12.41 -12.83 -22.24
N ASP A 422 -12.71 -13.04 -20.95
CA ASP A 422 -12.46 -14.32 -20.26
C ASP A 422 -13.23 -15.51 -20.90
N GLU A 423 -14.34 -15.24 -21.61
CA GLU A 423 -15.12 -16.23 -22.34
C GLU A 423 -14.66 -16.41 -23.80
N THR A 424 -13.95 -15.43 -24.37
CA THR A 424 -13.56 -15.40 -25.79
C THR A 424 -12.07 -15.66 -26.02
N VAL A 425 -11.27 -15.84 -24.94
CA VAL A 425 -9.82 -16.15 -25.03
C VAL A 425 -9.55 -17.38 -25.90
N GLU A 426 -10.38 -18.42 -25.79
CA GLU A 426 -10.25 -19.64 -26.57
C GLU A 426 -10.51 -19.40 -28.07
N GLU A 427 -11.54 -18.62 -28.40
CA GLU A 427 -11.88 -18.27 -29.78
C GLU A 427 -10.79 -17.42 -30.43
N VAL A 428 -10.22 -16.46 -29.69
CA VAL A 428 -9.10 -15.63 -30.15
C VAL A 428 -7.84 -16.48 -30.37
N LEU A 429 -7.57 -17.45 -29.49
CA LEU A 429 -6.46 -18.39 -29.66
C LEU A 429 -6.63 -19.27 -30.91
N GLN A 430 -7.84 -19.79 -31.16
CA GLN A 430 -8.15 -20.55 -32.39
C GLN A 430 -7.98 -19.69 -33.65
N GLN A 431 -8.39 -18.42 -33.61
CA GLN A 431 -8.12 -17.49 -34.72
C GLN A 431 -6.62 -17.26 -34.93
N CYS A 432 -5.84 -17.11 -33.86
CA CYS A 432 -4.39 -17.00 -33.94
C CYS A 432 -3.77 -18.26 -34.56
N GLU A 433 -4.21 -19.45 -34.18
CA GLU A 433 -3.76 -20.73 -34.75
C GLU A 433 -4.03 -20.82 -36.26
N LEU A 434 -5.23 -20.43 -36.70
CA LEU A 434 -5.58 -20.41 -38.13
C LEU A 434 -4.75 -19.40 -38.92
N LYS A 435 -4.48 -18.21 -38.35
CA LYS A 435 -3.60 -17.19 -38.96
C LYS A 435 -2.16 -17.68 -39.07
N ILE A 436 -1.64 -18.32 -38.04
CA ILE A 436 -0.30 -18.93 -38.04
C ILE A 436 -0.24 -20.06 -39.07
N SER A 437 -1.28 -20.90 -39.17
CA SER A 437 -1.34 -21.99 -40.16
C SER A 437 -1.36 -21.44 -41.60
N LYS A 438 -2.07 -20.34 -41.85
CA LYS A 438 -2.05 -19.63 -43.13
C LYS A 438 -0.69 -19.00 -43.43
N LEU A 439 -0.01 -18.43 -42.44
CA LEU A 439 1.37 -17.97 -42.59
C LEU A 439 2.30 -19.12 -42.93
N LEU A 440 2.18 -20.26 -42.23
CA LEU A 440 3.03 -21.41 -42.42
C LEU A 440 2.89 -22.00 -43.83
N SER A 441 1.67 -22.04 -44.39
CA SER A 441 1.45 -22.47 -45.77
C SER A 441 2.00 -21.47 -46.80
N LEU A 442 1.92 -20.16 -46.52
CA LEU A 442 2.52 -19.12 -47.36
C LEU A 442 4.06 -19.15 -47.33
N THR A 443 4.65 -19.51 -46.19
CA THR A 443 6.11 -19.60 -46.04
C THR A 443 6.69 -20.95 -46.44
N HIS A 444 5.86 -22.00 -46.61
CA HIS A 444 6.30 -23.32 -47.08
C HIS A 444 6.93 -23.27 -48.49
N HIS A 445 6.56 -22.28 -49.31
CA HIS A 445 7.19 -22.03 -50.61
C HIS A 445 8.49 -21.22 -50.55
N LEU A 446 8.87 -20.70 -49.37
CA LEU A 446 10.12 -19.95 -49.12
C LEU A 446 11.23 -20.84 -48.52
N GLU A 447 11.03 -22.17 -48.50
CA GLU A 447 12.06 -23.16 -48.13
C GLU A 447 13.11 -23.39 -49.24
N ASP A 448 13.09 -22.65 -50.35
CA ASP A 448 14.22 -22.63 -51.28
C ASP A 448 15.36 -21.78 -50.68
N PRO A 449 16.54 -22.37 -50.35
CA PRO A 449 17.63 -21.67 -49.66
C PRO A 449 18.13 -20.41 -50.38
N ASN A 450 17.86 -20.28 -51.69
CA ASN A 450 18.36 -19.18 -52.51
C ASN A 450 17.57 -17.86 -52.38
N ASP A 451 16.29 -17.89 -52.00
CA ASP A 451 15.48 -16.65 -51.85
C ASP A 451 15.58 -16.05 -50.44
N ARG A 452 15.86 -16.88 -49.43
CA ARG A 452 16.04 -16.41 -48.04
C ARG A 452 17.22 -15.44 -47.88
N LYS A 453 18.26 -15.60 -48.72
CA LYS A 453 19.46 -14.75 -48.72
C LYS A 453 19.31 -13.43 -49.50
N ARG A 454 18.25 -13.26 -50.29
CA ARG A 454 18.03 -12.06 -51.13
C ARG A 454 17.14 -11.00 -50.50
N MET A 455 16.35 -11.35 -49.47
CA MET A 455 15.32 -10.48 -48.89
C MET A 455 15.61 -10.01 -47.47
N LEU A 456 16.64 -10.56 -46.81
CA LEU A 456 17.09 -10.12 -45.49
C LEU A 456 18.41 -9.37 -45.68
N ASP A 457 18.34 -8.04 -45.75
CA ASP A 457 19.47 -7.18 -45.32
C ASP A 457 19.71 -7.47 -43.84
N GLU A 458 20.50 -8.49 -43.56
CA GLU A 458 20.86 -8.97 -42.22
C GLU A 458 21.37 -7.80 -41.34
N GLU A 459 22.09 -6.86 -41.96
CA GLU A 459 22.62 -5.64 -41.34
C GLU A 459 21.52 -4.69 -40.83
N ARG A 460 20.43 -4.50 -41.58
CA ARG A 460 19.31 -3.63 -41.17
C ARG A 460 18.40 -4.26 -40.12
N TYR A 461 18.33 -5.59 -40.09
CA TYR A 461 17.54 -6.31 -39.10
C TYR A 461 18.23 -6.30 -37.73
N GLU A 462 19.54 -6.56 -37.71
CA GLU A 462 20.36 -6.46 -36.49
C GLU A 462 20.37 -5.04 -35.91
N GLU A 463 20.51 -4.01 -36.77
CA GLU A 463 20.52 -2.61 -36.34
C GLU A 463 19.17 -2.18 -35.69
N LYS A 464 18.04 -2.69 -36.20
CA LYS A 464 16.71 -2.47 -35.61
C LYS A 464 16.49 -3.25 -34.32
N LEU A 465 17.06 -4.44 -34.18
CA LEU A 465 16.95 -5.26 -32.97
C LEU A 465 17.78 -4.64 -31.83
N MET A 466 18.97 -4.11 -32.16
CA MET A 466 19.87 -3.42 -31.23
C MET A 466 19.31 -2.08 -30.73
N MET A 467 18.57 -1.35 -31.58
CA MET A 467 17.90 -0.09 -31.19
C MET A 467 16.69 -0.31 -30.27
N LYS A 468 15.99 -1.44 -30.41
CA LYS A 468 14.80 -1.75 -29.60
C LYS A 468 15.15 -2.38 -28.24
N SER A 469 16.34 -2.96 -28.11
CA SER A 469 16.82 -3.58 -26.87
C SER A 469 17.23 -2.58 -25.77
N GLN A 470 17.42 -1.29 -26.08
CA GLN A 470 17.86 -0.32 -25.07
C GLN A 470 16.73 0.31 -24.26
N SER A 471 15.47 0.27 -24.72
CA SER A 471 14.36 0.96 -24.04
C SER A 471 13.36 0.04 -23.31
N ASP A 472 13.20 -1.23 -23.69
CA ASP A 472 12.03 -2.03 -23.25
C ASP A 472 12.31 -3.41 -22.63
N ALA A 473 13.51 -3.66 -22.08
CA ALA A 473 13.81 -4.91 -21.39
C ALA A 473 14.38 -4.68 -19.99
N ARG A 474 13.51 -4.33 -19.03
CA ARG A 474 13.80 -4.52 -17.61
C ARG A 474 12.82 -5.53 -17.01
N ILE A 475 12.94 -6.77 -17.45
CA ILE A 475 12.41 -7.91 -16.70
C ILE A 475 13.33 -8.06 -15.49
N LYS A 476 12.82 -7.73 -14.29
CA LYS A 476 13.47 -8.17 -13.05
C LYS A 476 13.33 -9.69 -12.99
N LEU A 477 14.42 -10.39 -13.29
CA LEU A 477 14.60 -11.75 -12.82
C LEU A 477 14.58 -11.64 -11.29
N ALA A 478 13.54 -12.20 -10.67
CA ALA A 478 13.52 -12.38 -9.23
C ALA A 478 14.69 -13.31 -8.90
N ASP A 479 15.68 -12.76 -8.21
CA ASP A 479 16.75 -13.55 -7.63
C ASP A 479 16.16 -14.57 -6.66
N LYS A 480 16.79 -15.74 -6.67
CA LYS A 480 16.55 -16.92 -5.83
C LYS A 480 16.05 -16.54 -4.43
N GLU A 481 14.90 -17.08 -4.06
CA GLU A 481 14.50 -17.24 -2.66
C GLU A 481 15.53 -18.18 -2.01
N GLU A 482 16.47 -17.61 -1.27
CA GLU A 482 17.19 -18.34 -0.23
C GLU A 482 16.17 -18.70 0.84
N GLU A 483 15.93 -20.01 1.00
CA GLU A 483 15.35 -20.54 2.22
C GLU A 483 16.29 -20.21 3.38
N ALA A 484 15.85 -19.28 4.22
CA ALA A 484 16.36 -19.14 5.56
C ALA A 484 15.33 -19.78 6.49
N ASP A 485 15.56 -21.06 6.78
CA ASP A 485 15.20 -21.64 8.07
C ASP A 485 15.64 -20.69 9.17
N ASN A 486 14.69 -20.23 9.97
CA ASN A 486 15.00 -19.72 11.29
C ASN A 486 13.93 -20.24 12.25
N ASP A 487 14.07 -21.53 12.57
CA ASP A 487 13.66 -22.07 13.86
C ASP A 487 14.44 -21.33 14.95
N SER A 488 13.74 -20.48 15.68
CA SER A 488 14.12 -20.15 17.05
C SER A 488 12.84 -20.10 17.88
N GLU A 489 12.45 -21.28 18.38
CA GLU A 489 11.79 -21.38 19.67
C GLU A 489 12.68 -20.69 20.71
N ASP A 490 12.24 -19.52 21.18
CA ASP A 490 12.70 -18.98 22.45
C ASP A 490 11.43 -18.65 23.25
N PHE A 491 10.99 -19.68 23.98
CA PHE A 491 10.07 -19.54 25.08
C PHE A 491 10.96 -19.37 26.30
N ASP A 492 10.97 -18.18 26.91
CA ASP A 492 10.96 -18.02 28.37
C ASP A 492 10.77 -16.54 28.78
N GLU A 493 9.65 -16.34 29.47
CA GLU A 493 9.49 -15.58 30.72
C GLU A 493 9.73 -14.05 30.80
N GLU A 494 8.85 -13.43 31.62
CA GLU A 494 8.86 -12.06 32.15
C GLU A 494 8.41 -10.91 31.24
N MET A 495 7.10 -10.67 31.23
CA MET A 495 6.53 -9.32 31.29
C MET A 495 5.24 -9.39 32.14
N ASP A 496 5.41 -9.49 33.46
CA ASP A 496 4.38 -9.02 34.38
C ASP A 496 4.15 -7.54 34.06
N GLU A 497 3.07 -7.25 33.33
CA GLU A 497 2.60 -5.89 33.16
C GLU A 497 2.20 -5.35 34.54
N ASP A 498 3.08 -4.55 35.12
CA ASP A 498 2.83 -3.76 36.33
C ASP A 498 1.48 -3.05 36.19
N VAL A 499 0.47 -3.59 36.86
CA VAL A 499 -0.86 -2.99 36.95
C VAL A 499 -0.68 -1.63 37.63
N TRP A 500 -0.83 -0.56 36.86
CA TRP A 500 -0.65 0.81 37.34
C TRP A 500 -1.53 1.04 38.56
N HIS A 501 -0.89 1.32 39.69
CA HIS A 501 -1.63 1.60 40.91
C HIS A 501 -2.44 2.89 40.74
N ARG A 502 -3.59 2.98 41.40
CA ARG A 502 -4.55 4.10 41.30
C ARG A 502 -3.91 5.50 41.38
N LYS A 503 -2.81 5.65 42.11
CA LYS A 503 -2.03 6.91 42.18
C LYS A 503 -1.27 7.24 40.89
N GLN A 504 -0.67 6.25 40.23
CA GLN A 504 0.03 6.44 38.95
C GLN A 504 -0.93 6.76 37.80
N VAL A 505 -2.09 6.07 37.74
CA VAL A 505 -3.16 6.39 36.78
C VAL A 505 -3.64 7.82 36.98
N LYS A 506 -3.86 8.24 38.23
CA LYS A 506 -4.29 9.60 38.55
C LYS A 506 -3.24 10.64 38.15
N TYR A 507 -1.97 10.41 38.49
CA TYR A 507 -0.87 11.31 38.13
C TYR A 507 -0.71 11.47 36.61
N ASN A 508 -0.77 10.37 35.84
CA ASN A 508 -0.70 10.44 34.38
C ASN A 508 -1.93 11.11 33.77
N SER A 509 -3.13 10.88 34.32
CA SER A 509 -4.35 11.56 33.86
C SER A 509 -4.30 13.08 34.10
N GLU A 510 -3.76 13.51 35.25
CA GLU A 510 -3.58 14.93 35.58
C GLU A 510 -2.54 15.58 34.66
N ARG A 511 -1.45 14.88 34.34
CA ARG A 511 -0.41 15.35 33.41
C ARG A 511 -0.95 15.54 31.98
N ILE A 512 -1.78 14.61 31.51
CA ILE A 512 -2.41 14.70 30.17
C ILE A 512 -3.40 15.88 30.12
N LEU A 513 -4.18 16.08 31.18
CA LEU A 513 -5.09 17.23 31.30
C LEU A 513 -4.33 18.56 31.33
N GLU A 514 -3.21 18.63 32.03
CA GLU A 514 -2.38 19.83 32.10
C GLU A 514 -1.71 20.14 30.74
N GLU A 515 -1.26 19.12 30.01
CA GLU A 515 -0.77 19.28 28.63
C GLU A 515 -1.87 19.75 27.66
N GLN A 516 -3.11 19.27 27.79
CA GLN A 516 -4.23 19.75 26.98
C GLN A 516 -4.60 21.21 27.32
N GLN A 517 -4.61 21.57 28.60
CA GLN A 517 -4.90 22.94 29.02
C GLN A 517 -3.82 23.94 28.57
N THR A 518 -2.55 23.54 28.59
CA THR A 518 -1.44 24.38 28.09
C THR A 518 -1.48 24.53 26.56
N LYS A 519 -1.85 23.48 25.82
CA LYS A 519 -2.09 23.55 24.36
C LYS A 519 -3.25 24.49 24.03
N ASN A 520 -4.36 24.42 24.78
CA ASN A 520 -5.50 25.32 24.60
C ASN A 520 -5.18 26.79 24.96
N ARG A 521 -4.39 27.03 26.01
CA ARG A 521 -3.88 28.39 26.33
C ARG A 521 -2.97 28.95 25.23
N LYS A 522 -2.12 28.12 24.61
CA LYS A 522 -1.29 28.54 23.47
C LYS A 522 -2.12 28.84 22.22
N LYS A 523 -3.19 28.08 21.95
CA LYS A 523 -4.15 28.38 20.87
C LYS A 523 -4.88 29.71 21.10
N ASN A 524 -5.40 29.96 22.30
CA ASN A 524 -6.08 31.22 22.63
C ASN A 524 -5.13 32.44 22.60
N LYS A 525 -3.85 32.28 22.97
CA LYS A 525 -2.85 33.35 22.83
C LYS A 525 -2.49 33.66 21.37
N LYS A 526 -2.53 32.67 20.46
CA LYS A 526 -2.36 32.92 19.02
C LYS A 526 -3.58 33.64 18.42
N ALA A 527 -4.80 33.20 18.76
CA ALA A 527 -6.03 33.83 18.29
C ALA A 527 -6.19 35.30 18.73
N LYS A 528 -5.61 35.69 19.88
CA LYS A 528 -5.57 37.08 20.36
C LYS A 528 -4.46 37.96 19.76
N LYS A 529 -3.55 37.37 18.99
CA LYS A 529 -2.42 38.09 18.37
C LYS A 529 -2.64 38.34 16.87
N ASP A 530 -3.58 37.60 16.27
CA ASP A 530 -3.93 37.64 14.85
C ASP A 530 -5.28 38.35 14.59
N GLY A 531 -5.82 39.07 15.60
CA GLY A 531 -6.93 40.01 15.49
C GLY A 531 -6.59 41.27 16.25
#